data_AF-A0A434LRV7-F1
#
_entry.id   AF-A0A434LRV7-F1
#
_cell.length_a   1.000
_cell.length_b   1.000
_cell.length_c   1.000
_cell.angle_alpha   90.00
_cell.angle_beta   90.00
_cell.angle_gamma   90.00
#
_symmetry.space_group_name_H-M   'P 1'
#
loop_
_entity.id
_entity.type
_entity.pdbx_description
1 polymer ?
#
loop_
_entity_poly.entity_id
_entity_poly.type
_entity_poly.pdbx_seq_one_letter_code
_entity_poly.pdbx_strand_id
1 'polypeptide(L)'
;ETGLEAHLRTRTPQWAADITGLSLDEIEAFARLVGTTKKTYFRLGYGFSRQRNGSVNMHAAASIAAVTGCWQYEGGGAFHSNSGIFKLNQELLEGTRMRDPAIRHLDHSRIGPVLTGAADALYGGPPVTALLIQNTNPVNVAPEQRLVKQGFLRDDLFSCVHEQFMTDTAKLADVVLPATMFLEHDDVYKGGGNQHITLGPKLIDPPEGPRTNHFVIEELGKRLGVGDRPGFGMTEQQHIDIILGKRGLGSFSSLKEEKWLDLQPDFEAAHFIDGFGHADGKFRFRADWTGQAAPNRPPKSMG
;
A
#
# COMPACT_ATOMS: atom_id res chain seq x y z
N GLU A 1 14.78 24.65 26.79
CA GLU A 1 15.15 24.32 25.40
C GLU A 1 14.17 23.29 24.86
N THR A 2 13.53 23.58 23.73
CA THR A 2 12.59 22.67 23.05
C THR A 2 13.17 22.33 21.67
N GLY A 3 13.04 21.09 21.21
CA GLY A 3 13.51 20.70 19.87
C GLY A 3 14.26 19.37 19.82
N LEU A 4 14.81 19.05 18.64
CA LEU A 4 15.50 17.78 18.38
C LEU A 4 16.74 17.60 19.26
N GLU A 5 17.58 18.62 19.42
CA GLU A 5 18.78 18.54 20.27
C GLU A 5 18.45 18.22 21.72
N ALA A 6 17.42 18.87 22.28
CA ALA A 6 16.93 18.58 23.62
C ALA A 6 16.39 17.14 23.74
N HIS A 7 15.70 16.64 22.71
CA HIS A 7 15.22 15.26 22.66
C HIS A 7 16.38 14.25 22.65
N LEU A 8 17.44 14.53 21.90
CA LEU A 8 18.60 13.65 21.73
C LEU A 8 19.61 13.69 22.88
N ARG A 9 19.53 14.67 23.80
CA ARG A 9 20.48 14.82 24.92
C ARG A 9 20.73 13.55 25.73
N THR A 10 19.71 12.69 25.87
CA THR A 10 19.79 11.43 26.62
C THR A 10 20.03 10.20 25.73
N ARG A 11 20.12 10.36 24.41
CA ARG A 11 20.35 9.29 23.43
C ARG A 11 21.82 9.26 23.03
N THR A 12 22.68 8.99 24.02
CA THR A 12 24.12 8.88 23.83
C THR A 12 24.50 7.58 23.10
N PRO A 13 25.71 7.45 22.56
CA PRO A 13 26.21 6.17 22.03
C PRO A 13 26.13 5.03 23.05
N GLN A 14 26.44 5.28 24.33
CA GLN A 14 26.28 4.29 25.41
C GLN A 14 24.82 3.84 25.57
N TRP A 15 23.88 4.78 25.60
CA TRP A 15 22.45 4.44 25.67
C TRP A 15 22.01 3.55 24.50
N ALA A 16 22.50 3.83 23.28
CA ALA A 16 22.17 3.03 22.11
C ALA A 16 22.85 1.65 22.15
N ALA A 17 24.08 1.56 22.64
CA ALA A 17 24.81 0.29 22.80
C ALA A 17 24.04 -0.67 23.73
N ASP A 18 23.56 -0.16 24.87
CA ASP A 18 22.81 -0.96 25.86
C ASP A 18 21.51 -1.56 25.29
N ILE A 19 20.90 -0.92 24.29
CA ILE A 19 19.65 -1.38 23.65
C ILE A 19 19.91 -2.27 22.44
N THR A 20 20.87 -1.89 21.61
CA THR A 20 21.10 -2.51 20.29
C THR A 20 22.04 -3.71 20.34
N GLY A 21 22.90 -3.77 21.36
CA GLY A 21 23.99 -4.75 21.45
C GLY A 21 25.19 -4.41 20.57
N LEU A 22 25.21 -3.25 19.91
CA LEU A 22 26.36 -2.75 19.15
C LEU A 22 27.39 -2.13 20.10
N SER A 23 28.66 -2.17 19.71
CA SER A 23 29.73 -1.44 20.40
C SER A 23 29.62 0.08 20.17
N LEU A 24 30.22 0.85 21.09
CA LEU A 24 30.32 2.31 20.94
C LEU A 24 31.03 2.68 19.62
N ASP A 25 32.11 1.96 19.30
CA ASP A 25 32.90 2.18 18.09
C ASP A 25 32.08 1.97 16.82
N GLU A 26 31.24 0.93 16.75
CA GLU A 26 30.35 0.69 15.60
C GLU A 26 29.33 1.82 15.42
N ILE A 27 28.72 2.28 16.52
CA ILE A 27 27.73 3.36 16.52
C ILE A 27 28.38 4.66 16.04
N GLU A 28 29.53 5.02 16.60
CA GLU A 28 30.24 6.25 16.23
C GLU A 28 30.84 6.18 14.83
N ALA A 29 31.35 5.03 14.41
CA ALA A 29 31.85 4.82 13.05
C ALA A 29 30.73 4.98 12.01
N PHE A 30 29.56 4.40 12.25
CA PHE A 30 28.40 4.57 11.37
C PHE A 30 27.94 6.03 11.33
N ALA A 31 27.83 6.68 12.50
CA ALA A 31 27.46 8.09 12.58
C ALA A 31 28.45 8.99 11.82
N ARG A 32 29.76 8.72 11.95
CA ARG A 32 30.81 9.44 11.21
C ARG A 32 30.71 9.19 9.72
N LEU A 33 30.60 7.94 9.28
CA LEU A 33 30.46 7.55 7.88
C LEU A 33 29.32 8.33 7.22
N VAL A 34 28.13 8.30 7.83
CA VAL A 34 26.94 9.00 7.36
C VAL A 34 27.12 10.52 7.43
N GLY A 35 27.68 11.04 8.52
CA GLY A 35 27.85 12.48 8.75
C GLY A 35 28.85 13.14 7.79
N THR A 36 29.87 12.41 7.34
CA THR A 36 30.87 12.91 6.38
C THR A 36 30.51 12.63 4.92
N THR A 37 29.64 11.65 4.66
CA THR A 37 29.26 11.26 3.29
C THR A 37 28.02 12.02 2.83
N LYS A 38 28.22 13.09 2.06
CA LYS A 38 27.12 13.93 1.57
C LYS A 38 26.12 13.21 0.65
N LYS A 39 26.60 12.26 -0.16
CA LYS A 39 25.78 11.43 -1.06
C LYS A 39 25.39 10.10 -0.40
N THR A 40 24.68 10.18 0.72
CA THR A 40 24.16 9.00 1.42
C THR A 40 22.69 8.81 1.09
N TYR A 41 22.32 7.63 0.57
CA TYR A 41 20.94 7.25 0.25
C TYR A 41 20.42 6.16 1.18
N PHE A 42 19.34 6.46 1.88
CA PHE A 42 18.64 5.53 2.75
C PHE A 42 17.44 4.93 2.02
N ARG A 43 17.54 3.66 1.60
CA ARG A 43 16.39 2.90 1.10
C ARG A 43 15.62 2.30 2.28
N LEU A 44 14.56 2.96 2.71
CA LEU A 44 13.77 2.58 3.87
C LEU A 44 12.58 1.69 3.45
N GLY A 45 12.80 0.38 3.42
CA GLY A 45 11.81 -0.60 2.97
C GLY A 45 10.66 -0.87 3.96
N TYR A 46 9.63 -1.59 3.48
CA TYR A 46 8.45 -1.95 4.28
C TYR A 46 8.74 -2.84 5.50
N GLY A 47 9.82 -3.64 5.50
CA GLY A 47 10.17 -4.47 6.65
C GLY A 47 10.33 -3.65 7.94
N PHE A 48 10.86 -2.43 7.81
CA PHE A 48 11.06 -1.52 8.94
C PHE A 48 9.75 -1.05 9.58
N SER A 49 8.65 -1.03 8.81
CA SER A 49 7.31 -0.68 9.31
C SER A 49 6.52 -1.87 9.86
N ARG A 50 6.97 -3.12 9.67
CA ARG A 50 6.29 -4.35 10.12
C ARG A 50 6.63 -4.72 11.57
N GLN A 51 6.59 -3.72 12.46
CA GLN A 51 6.86 -3.89 13.89
C GLN A 51 6.04 -2.87 14.70
N ARG A 52 5.92 -3.11 16.01
CA ARG A 52 5.10 -2.26 16.92
C ARG A 52 5.45 -0.77 16.83
N ASN A 53 6.73 -0.44 16.66
CA ASN A 53 7.23 0.93 16.57
C ASN A 53 7.49 1.38 15.12
N GLY A 54 6.90 0.71 14.12
CA GLY A 54 7.26 0.85 12.71
C GLY A 54 7.25 2.29 12.19
N SER A 55 6.17 3.04 12.44
CA SER A 55 6.05 4.44 12.01
C SER A 55 7.09 5.36 12.67
N VAL A 56 7.35 5.16 13.96
CA VAL A 56 8.32 5.94 14.73
C VAL A 56 9.75 5.63 14.25
N ASN A 57 10.05 4.35 14.02
CA ASN A 57 11.34 3.91 13.52
C ASN A 57 11.59 4.49 12.12
N MET A 58 10.62 4.38 11.21
CA MET A 58 10.70 4.96 9.86
C MET A 58 11.00 6.47 9.89
N HIS A 59 10.31 7.20 10.77
CA HIS A 59 10.52 8.64 10.94
C HIS A 59 11.90 8.98 11.52
N ALA A 60 12.36 8.23 12.52
CA ALA A 60 13.71 8.39 13.08
C ALA A 60 14.79 8.15 12.00
N ALA A 61 14.65 7.09 11.19
CA ALA A 61 15.60 6.81 10.10
C ALA A 61 15.55 7.88 9.01
N ALA A 62 14.37 8.33 8.59
CA ALA A 62 14.23 9.42 7.62
C ALA A 62 14.78 10.76 8.13
N SER A 63 14.70 11.00 9.45
CA SER A 63 15.25 12.20 10.09
C SER A 63 16.76 12.29 9.95
N ILE A 64 17.48 11.17 9.84
CA ILE A 64 18.94 11.17 9.62
C ILE A 64 19.27 11.92 8.33
N ALA A 65 18.54 11.66 7.25
CA ALA A 65 18.76 12.36 5.98
C ALA A 65 18.54 13.87 6.12
N ALA A 66 17.47 14.27 6.83
CA ALA A 66 17.16 15.67 7.09
C ALA A 66 18.25 16.37 7.93
N VAL A 67 18.79 15.70 8.97
CA VAL A 67 19.86 16.22 9.83
C VAL A 67 21.18 16.38 9.09
N THR A 68 21.56 15.40 8.27
CA THR A 68 22.85 15.42 7.55
C THR A 68 22.83 16.32 6.32
N GLY A 69 21.62 16.65 5.83
CA GLY A 69 21.41 17.40 4.60
C GLY A 69 21.69 16.57 3.34
N CYS A 70 21.86 15.25 3.45
CA CYS A 70 22.21 14.41 2.30
C CYS A 70 21.13 14.37 1.21
N TRP A 71 19.89 14.74 1.55
CA TRP A 71 18.78 14.87 0.62
C TRP A 71 18.98 15.98 -0.43
N GLN A 72 19.87 16.93 -0.23
CA GLN A 72 20.13 18.01 -1.21
C GLN A 72 21.01 17.57 -2.38
N TYR A 73 21.48 16.32 -2.38
CA TYR A 73 22.40 15.80 -3.40
C TYR A 73 21.74 14.69 -4.20
N GLU A 74 21.98 14.67 -5.50
CA GLU A 74 21.64 13.55 -6.36
C GLU A 74 22.32 12.26 -5.89
N GLY A 75 21.53 11.19 -5.77
CA GLY A 75 21.95 9.92 -5.17
C GLY A 75 22.03 9.95 -3.63
N GLY A 76 21.51 10.99 -2.97
CA GLY A 76 21.37 11.08 -1.52
C GLY A 76 19.90 11.17 -1.07
N GLY A 77 19.70 11.21 0.25
CA GLY A 77 18.39 11.38 0.88
C GLY A 77 17.81 10.09 1.45
N ALA A 78 16.51 10.08 1.70
CA ALA A 78 15.79 8.91 2.20
C ALA A 78 14.57 8.62 1.33
N PHE A 79 14.37 7.35 0.98
CA PHE A 79 13.28 6.92 0.12
C PHE A 79 12.54 5.74 0.75
N HIS A 80 11.24 5.89 0.91
CA HIS A 80 10.36 4.80 1.34
C HIS A 80 9.54 4.24 0.16
N SER A 81 8.77 5.11 -0.48
CA SER A 81 7.86 4.78 -1.57
C SER A 81 7.72 5.97 -2.52
N ASN A 82 7.49 5.66 -3.79
CA ASN A 82 7.14 6.61 -4.85
C ASN A 82 5.66 6.56 -5.22
N SER A 83 4.82 5.78 -4.53
CA SER A 83 3.41 5.57 -4.92
C SER A 83 2.62 6.88 -5.10
N GLY A 84 3.04 7.96 -4.43
CA GLY A 84 2.43 9.29 -4.52
C GLY A 84 2.69 10.04 -5.84
N ILE A 85 3.61 9.61 -6.70
CA ILE A 85 3.89 10.31 -7.97
C ILE A 85 2.84 10.01 -9.05
N PHE A 86 2.23 8.82 -8.99
CA PHE A 86 1.36 8.33 -10.07
C PHE A 86 0.06 9.12 -10.18
N LYS A 87 -0.50 9.58 -9.05
CA LYS A 87 -1.68 10.47 -8.97
C LYS A 87 -2.85 10.11 -9.91
N LEU A 88 -3.00 8.83 -10.26
CA LEU A 88 -4.00 8.36 -11.21
C LEU A 88 -5.41 8.54 -10.63
N ASN A 89 -6.35 8.97 -11.47
CA ASN A 89 -7.74 9.12 -11.05
C ASN A 89 -8.49 7.80 -11.27
N GLN A 90 -8.70 7.07 -10.18
CA GLN A 90 -9.41 5.78 -10.17
C GLN A 90 -10.85 5.93 -9.64
N GLU A 91 -11.36 7.16 -9.54
CA GLU A 91 -12.60 7.49 -8.85
C GLU A 91 -13.82 6.74 -9.40
N LEU A 92 -13.89 6.59 -10.73
CA LEU A 92 -14.96 5.89 -11.42
C LEU A 92 -14.86 4.37 -11.22
N LEU A 93 -13.66 3.80 -11.40
CA LEU A 93 -13.38 2.37 -11.24
C LEU A 93 -13.67 1.90 -9.81
N GLU A 94 -13.24 2.68 -8.82
CA GLU A 94 -13.44 2.38 -7.39
C GLU A 94 -14.82 2.81 -6.88
N GLY A 95 -15.62 3.50 -7.69
CA GLY A 95 -16.94 4.00 -7.29
C GLY A 95 -16.90 4.94 -6.07
N THR A 96 -15.80 5.64 -5.83
CA THR A 96 -15.56 6.38 -4.56
C THR A 96 -16.61 7.44 -4.24
N ARG A 97 -17.31 8.00 -5.23
CA ARG A 97 -18.45 8.92 -5.02
C ARG A 97 -19.70 8.24 -4.46
N MET A 98 -19.82 6.93 -4.61
CA MET A 98 -20.94 6.12 -4.11
C MET A 98 -20.62 5.47 -2.76
N ARG A 99 -19.46 5.77 -2.16
CA ARG A 99 -19.02 5.17 -0.90
C ARG A 99 -19.96 5.55 0.23
N ASP A 100 -20.55 4.55 0.87
CA ASP A 100 -21.26 4.72 2.12
C ASP A 100 -20.25 4.80 3.28
N PRO A 101 -20.16 5.94 4.00
CA PRO A 101 -19.23 6.10 5.12
C PRO A 101 -19.59 5.25 6.34
N ALA A 102 -20.80 4.65 6.42
CA ALA A 102 -21.19 3.75 7.49
C ALA A 102 -20.64 2.32 7.30
N ILE A 103 -20.15 1.96 6.10
CA ILE A 103 -19.54 0.65 5.85
C ILE A 103 -18.23 0.55 6.62
N ARG A 104 -18.15 -0.46 7.49
CA ARG A 104 -16.97 -0.74 8.33
C ARG A 104 -15.77 -1.12 7.48
N HIS A 105 -14.60 -0.70 7.94
CA HIS A 105 -13.32 -1.08 7.37
C HIS A 105 -12.55 -1.93 8.37
N LEU A 106 -12.42 -3.21 8.05
CA LEU A 106 -11.79 -4.18 8.94
C LEU A 106 -10.32 -4.35 8.53
N ASP A 107 -9.41 -4.33 9.51
CA ASP A 107 -7.98 -4.44 9.24
C ASP A 107 -7.63 -5.87 8.83
N HIS A 108 -7.12 -6.04 7.61
CA HIS A 108 -6.69 -7.34 7.08
C HIS A 108 -5.59 -7.98 7.94
N SER A 109 -4.72 -7.19 8.57
CA SER A 109 -3.69 -7.71 9.49
C SER A 109 -4.31 -8.35 10.74
N ARG A 110 -5.59 -8.05 11.01
CA ARG A 110 -6.39 -8.59 12.11
C ARG A 110 -7.48 -9.54 11.62
N ILE A 111 -7.36 -10.11 10.42
CA ILE A 111 -8.39 -11.00 9.85
C ILE A 111 -8.70 -12.18 10.78
N GLY A 112 -7.72 -12.72 11.51
CA GLY A 112 -7.95 -13.76 12.53
C GLY A 112 -8.94 -13.29 13.60
N PRO A 113 -8.59 -12.28 14.42
CA PRO A 113 -9.51 -11.67 15.38
C PRO A 113 -10.87 -11.26 14.80
N VAL A 114 -10.90 -10.69 13.58
CA VAL A 114 -12.15 -10.32 12.89
C VAL A 114 -13.05 -11.54 12.68
N LEU A 115 -12.50 -12.62 12.11
CA LEU A 115 -13.26 -13.83 11.80
C LEU A 115 -13.56 -14.66 13.05
N THR A 116 -12.88 -14.45 14.17
CA THR A 116 -13.21 -15.06 15.46
C THR A 116 -14.08 -14.19 16.37
N GLY A 117 -14.60 -13.06 15.86
CA GLY A 117 -15.60 -12.27 16.59
C GLY A 117 -15.04 -11.31 17.64
N ALA A 118 -13.76 -10.94 17.59
CA ALA A 118 -13.17 -10.01 18.55
C ALA A 118 -13.81 -8.62 18.44
N ALA A 119 -14.42 -8.14 19.52
CA ALA A 119 -15.22 -6.91 19.54
C ALA A 119 -14.42 -5.67 19.10
N ASP A 120 -13.15 -5.59 19.46
CA ASP A 120 -12.26 -4.49 19.10
C ASP A 120 -11.81 -4.54 17.63
N ALA A 121 -11.69 -5.74 17.04
CA ALA A 121 -11.37 -5.92 15.63
C ALA A 121 -12.59 -5.69 14.71
N LEU A 122 -13.80 -5.94 15.22
CA LEU A 122 -15.08 -5.67 14.57
C LEU A 122 -15.63 -4.26 14.82
N TYR A 123 -14.98 -3.51 15.70
CA TYR A 123 -15.41 -2.18 16.16
C TYR A 123 -16.85 -2.18 16.70
N GLY A 124 -17.19 -3.20 17.49
CA GLY A 124 -18.53 -3.40 18.06
C GLY A 124 -19.61 -3.79 17.04
N GLY A 125 -19.29 -3.88 15.75
CA GLY A 125 -20.22 -4.32 14.72
C GLY A 125 -20.43 -5.85 14.69
N PRO A 126 -21.37 -6.33 13.86
CA PRO A 126 -21.73 -7.75 13.80
C PRO A 126 -20.59 -8.61 13.24
N PRO A 127 -20.64 -9.94 13.46
CA PRO A 127 -19.72 -10.89 12.84
C PRO A 127 -19.72 -10.78 11.31
N VAL A 128 -18.56 -11.09 10.71
CA VAL A 128 -18.48 -11.32 9.26
C VAL A 128 -18.95 -12.75 8.98
N THR A 129 -19.91 -12.88 8.07
CA THR A 129 -20.51 -14.16 7.65
C THR A 129 -20.34 -14.43 6.16
N ALA A 130 -19.79 -13.48 5.39
CA ALA A 130 -19.48 -13.67 3.98
C ALA A 130 -18.17 -12.96 3.61
N LEU A 131 -17.36 -13.59 2.76
CA LEU A 131 -16.11 -13.04 2.22
C LEU A 131 -15.99 -13.30 0.72
N LEU A 132 -15.60 -12.28 -0.04
CA LEU A 132 -15.04 -12.41 -1.37
C LEU A 132 -13.55 -12.05 -1.30
N ILE A 133 -12.69 -12.97 -1.67
CA ILE A 133 -11.24 -12.83 -1.56
C ILE A 133 -10.64 -12.85 -2.96
N GLN A 134 -9.88 -11.79 -3.27
CA GLN A 134 -9.11 -11.66 -4.52
C GLN A 134 -7.72 -11.13 -4.17
N ASN A 135 -6.70 -11.54 -4.93
CA ASN A 135 -5.32 -11.02 -4.85
C ASN A 135 -4.63 -11.19 -3.47
N THR A 136 -5.05 -12.15 -2.64
CA THR A 136 -4.42 -12.43 -1.35
C THR A 136 -4.66 -13.86 -0.87
N ASN A 137 -3.73 -14.38 -0.05
CA ASN A 137 -3.79 -15.72 0.56
C ASN A 137 -3.71 -15.61 2.10
N PRO A 138 -4.73 -15.05 2.78
CA PRO A 138 -4.72 -14.73 4.21
C PRO A 138 -4.37 -15.90 5.12
N VAL A 139 -4.81 -17.13 4.79
CA VAL A 139 -4.52 -18.32 5.60
C VAL A 139 -3.01 -18.59 5.73
N ASN A 140 -2.23 -18.15 4.74
CA ASN A 140 -0.77 -18.26 4.73
C ASN A 140 -0.07 -16.97 5.16
N VAL A 141 -0.53 -15.80 4.71
CA VAL A 141 0.25 -14.54 4.85
C VAL A 141 -0.14 -13.65 6.02
N ALA A 142 -1.35 -13.82 6.58
CA ALA A 142 -1.81 -12.96 7.66
C ALA A 142 -1.20 -13.34 9.02
N PRO A 143 -1.01 -12.36 9.94
CA PRO A 143 -0.64 -12.65 11.32
C PRO A 143 -1.67 -13.55 12.02
N GLU A 144 -1.25 -14.18 13.11
CA GLU A 144 -2.12 -15.02 13.94
C GLU A 144 -2.81 -16.14 13.14
N GLN A 145 -2.07 -16.83 12.26
CA GLN A 145 -2.57 -17.89 11.36
C GLN A 145 -3.51 -18.92 12.02
N ARG A 146 -3.32 -19.22 13.32
CA ARG A 146 -4.22 -20.11 14.07
C ARG A 146 -5.64 -19.54 14.17
N LEU A 147 -5.77 -18.26 14.51
CA LEU A 147 -7.06 -17.56 14.55
C LEU A 147 -7.64 -17.43 13.14
N VAL A 148 -6.81 -17.16 12.14
CA VAL A 148 -7.26 -17.11 10.74
C VAL A 148 -7.89 -18.44 10.34
N LYS A 149 -7.18 -19.56 10.52
CA LYS A 149 -7.71 -20.90 10.22
C LYS A 149 -8.98 -21.20 11.00
N GLN A 150 -9.03 -20.86 12.29
CA GLN A 150 -10.23 -21.03 13.11
C GLN A 150 -11.42 -20.25 12.53
N GLY A 151 -11.19 -19.00 12.10
CA GLY A 151 -12.22 -18.17 11.49
C GLY A 151 -12.74 -18.72 10.16
N PHE A 152 -11.84 -19.22 9.30
CA PHE A 152 -12.19 -19.82 8.01
C PHE A 152 -12.95 -21.15 8.14
N LEU A 153 -12.79 -21.87 9.25
CA LEU A 153 -13.45 -23.17 9.51
C LEU A 153 -14.81 -23.04 10.23
N ARG A 154 -15.36 -21.83 10.32
CA ARG A 154 -16.68 -21.60 10.92
C ARG A 154 -17.79 -22.03 9.97
N ASP A 155 -18.77 -22.78 10.49
CA ASP A 155 -19.94 -23.24 9.72
C ASP A 155 -20.85 -22.10 9.22
N ASP A 156 -20.77 -20.91 9.83
CA ASP A 156 -21.60 -19.75 9.50
C ASP A 156 -20.86 -18.70 8.64
N LEU A 157 -19.69 -19.03 8.10
CA LEU A 157 -18.92 -18.20 7.19
C LEU A 157 -19.01 -18.75 5.77
N PHE A 158 -19.57 -17.98 4.84
CA PHE A 158 -19.46 -18.25 3.42
C PHE A 158 -18.23 -17.55 2.82
N SER A 159 -17.37 -18.30 2.16
CA SER A 159 -16.11 -17.82 1.61
C SER A 159 -15.96 -18.16 0.14
N CYS A 160 -15.78 -17.13 -0.67
CA CYS A 160 -15.51 -17.23 -2.10
C CYS A 160 -14.11 -16.69 -2.40
N VAL A 161 -13.27 -17.49 -3.06
CA VAL A 161 -11.90 -17.13 -3.42
C VAL A 161 -11.76 -17.12 -4.94
N HIS A 162 -11.42 -15.96 -5.51
CA HIS A 162 -11.10 -15.82 -6.93
C HIS A 162 -9.60 -15.90 -7.12
N GLU A 163 -9.11 -17.00 -7.70
CA GLU A 163 -7.71 -17.39 -7.57
C GLU A 163 -7.22 -18.26 -8.74
N GLN A 164 -5.91 -18.17 -9.02
CA GLN A 164 -5.23 -18.89 -10.10
C GLN A 164 -4.73 -20.28 -9.66
N PHE A 165 -4.47 -20.45 -8.37
CA PHE A 165 -3.89 -21.66 -7.78
C PHE A 165 -4.71 -22.17 -6.59
N MET A 166 -4.59 -23.46 -6.27
CA MET A 166 -5.17 -24.00 -5.05
C MET A 166 -4.32 -23.61 -3.81
N THR A 167 -4.37 -22.33 -3.44
CA THR A 167 -3.67 -21.75 -2.29
C THR A 167 -4.25 -22.23 -0.97
N ASP A 168 -3.57 -22.00 0.15
CA ASP A 168 -4.08 -22.43 1.47
C ASP A 168 -5.41 -21.74 1.84
N THR A 169 -5.66 -20.53 1.33
CA THR A 169 -6.96 -19.88 1.45
C THR A 169 -7.99 -20.53 0.54
N ALA A 170 -7.65 -20.82 -0.72
CA ALA A 170 -8.56 -21.49 -1.65
C ALA A 170 -8.98 -22.90 -1.17
N LYS A 171 -8.07 -23.65 -0.53
CA LYS A 171 -8.36 -24.97 0.05
C LYS A 171 -9.39 -24.94 1.18
N LEU A 172 -9.56 -23.79 1.84
CA LEU A 172 -10.53 -23.60 2.92
C LEU A 172 -11.78 -22.86 2.44
N ALA A 173 -11.88 -22.53 1.14
CA ALA A 173 -13.02 -21.79 0.61
C ALA A 173 -14.20 -22.70 0.29
N ASP A 174 -15.42 -22.17 0.45
CA ASP A 174 -16.65 -22.85 0.00
C ASP A 174 -16.74 -22.88 -1.53
N VAL A 175 -16.30 -21.79 -2.16
CA VAL A 175 -16.29 -21.63 -3.61
C VAL A 175 -14.93 -21.09 -4.06
N VAL A 176 -14.34 -21.75 -5.06
CA VAL A 176 -13.17 -21.23 -5.77
C VAL A 176 -13.59 -20.86 -7.19
N LEU A 177 -13.42 -19.60 -7.53
CA LEU A 177 -13.61 -19.07 -8.88
C LEU A 177 -12.24 -19.01 -9.58
N PRO A 178 -12.04 -19.67 -10.74
CA PRO A 178 -10.76 -19.59 -11.46
C PRO A 178 -10.51 -18.18 -12.00
N ALA A 179 -9.34 -17.61 -11.67
CA ALA A 179 -8.93 -16.28 -12.12
C ALA A 179 -7.93 -16.34 -13.28
N THR A 180 -7.98 -15.35 -14.17
CA THR A 180 -6.97 -15.17 -15.23
C THR A 180 -5.61 -14.76 -14.68
N MET A 181 -4.54 -15.14 -15.37
CA MET A 181 -3.16 -14.67 -15.18
C MET A 181 -2.92 -13.32 -15.88
N PHE A 182 -1.88 -12.60 -15.47
CA PHE A 182 -1.60 -11.21 -15.93
C PHE A 182 -1.35 -11.07 -17.44
N LEU A 183 -1.08 -12.16 -18.16
CA LEU A 183 -0.93 -12.17 -19.63
C LEU A 183 -2.24 -12.46 -20.38
N GLU A 184 -3.30 -12.79 -19.66
CA GLU A 184 -4.58 -13.27 -20.21
C GLU A 184 -5.65 -12.17 -20.25
N HIS A 185 -5.33 -10.96 -19.81
CA HIS A 185 -6.24 -9.81 -19.78
C HIS A 185 -5.49 -8.48 -19.92
N ASP A 186 -6.23 -7.43 -20.26
CA ASP A 186 -5.71 -6.06 -20.36
C ASP A 186 -5.69 -5.38 -18.98
N ASP A 187 -4.58 -4.72 -18.65
CA ASP A 187 -4.37 -4.02 -17.39
C ASP A 187 -3.36 -2.86 -17.54
N VAL A 188 -3.24 -2.04 -16.50
CA VAL A 188 -2.25 -0.96 -16.38
C VAL A 188 -1.56 -0.99 -15.02
N TYR A 189 -0.23 -1.03 -15.02
CA TYR A 189 0.57 -1.20 -13.82
C TYR A 189 1.32 0.06 -13.42
N LYS A 190 1.32 0.33 -12.11
CA LYS A 190 2.22 1.30 -11.47
C LYS A 190 3.49 0.61 -11.04
N GLY A 191 4.64 1.22 -11.29
CA GLY A 191 5.92 0.74 -10.78
C GLY A 191 5.99 0.77 -9.24
N GLY A 192 6.31 -0.36 -8.61
CA GLY A 192 6.59 -0.43 -7.17
C GLY A 192 8.06 -0.15 -6.78
N GLY A 193 8.98 -0.30 -7.74
CA GLY A 193 10.42 -0.07 -7.59
C GLY A 193 11.02 0.85 -8.64
N ASN A 194 10.20 1.34 -9.57
CA ASN A 194 10.55 2.28 -10.62
C ASN A 194 9.40 3.31 -10.76
N GLN A 195 9.60 4.35 -11.57
CA GLN A 195 8.69 5.49 -11.69
C GLN A 195 7.69 5.36 -12.85
N HIS A 196 7.62 4.18 -13.45
CA HIS A 196 6.91 4.01 -14.71
C HIS A 196 5.47 3.58 -14.52
N ILE A 197 4.61 4.03 -15.43
CA ILE A 197 3.36 3.35 -15.75
C ILE A 197 3.64 2.44 -16.95
N THR A 198 3.17 1.20 -16.88
CA THR A 198 3.38 0.20 -17.94
C THR A 198 2.05 -0.44 -18.32
N LEU A 199 1.84 -0.67 -19.61
CA LEU A 199 0.69 -1.43 -20.09
C LEU A 199 0.92 -2.93 -19.88
N GLY A 200 -0.08 -3.61 -19.35
CA GLY A 200 -0.18 -5.07 -19.35
C GLY A 200 -1.23 -5.51 -20.37
N PRO A 201 -0.93 -5.52 -21.68
CA PRO A 201 -1.93 -5.95 -22.65
C PRO A 201 -2.12 -7.47 -22.58
N LYS A 202 -3.32 -7.94 -22.89
CA LYS A 202 -3.58 -9.36 -23.12
C LYS A 202 -2.67 -9.88 -24.24
N LEU A 203 -1.89 -10.91 -23.95
CA LEU A 203 -0.97 -11.55 -24.89
C LEU A 203 -1.42 -12.95 -25.31
N ILE A 204 -2.17 -13.66 -24.46
CA ILE A 204 -2.66 -15.01 -24.70
C ILE A 204 -4.11 -15.15 -24.26
N ASP A 205 -4.81 -16.14 -24.80
CA ASP A 205 -6.14 -16.52 -24.29
C ASP A 205 -5.98 -17.39 -23.03
N PRO A 206 -6.84 -17.20 -22.00
CA PRO A 206 -6.88 -18.12 -20.89
C PRO A 206 -7.41 -19.50 -21.34
N PRO A 207 -7.16 -20.56 -20.57
CA PRO A 207 -7.86 -21.83 -20.78
C PRO A 207 -9.38 -21.66 -20.58
N GLU A 208 -10.15 -22.70 -20.88
CA GLU A 208 -11.58 -22.69 -20.59
C GLU A 208 -11.82 -22.56 -19.07
N GLY A 209 -12.64 -21.58 -18.67
CA GLY A 209 -13.06 -21.38 -17.28
C GLY A 209 -12.64 -20.04 -16.66
N PRO A 210 -11.33 -19.71 -16.53
CA PRO A 210 -10.87 -18.50 -15.88
C PRO A 210 -11.50 -17.19 -16.35
N ARG A 211 -11.69 -16.26 -15.42
CA ARG A 211 -12.27 -14.93 -15.67
C ARG A 211 -11.43 -13.83 -15.03
N THR A 212 -11.55 -12.61 -15.55
CA THR A 212 -10.85 -11.44 -15.00
C THR A 212 -11.51 -10.98 -13.71
N ASN A 213 -10.76 -10.31 -12.83
CA ASN A 213 -11.34 -9.67 -11.64
C ASN A 213 -12.48 -8.72 -12.05
N HIS A 214 -12.26 -7.96 -13.13
CA HIS A 214 -13.23 -7.04 -13.72
C HIS A 214 -14.53 -7.76 -14.14
N PHE A 215 -14.44 -8.87 -14.88
CA PHE A 215 -15.60 -9.68 -15.26
C PHE A 215 -16.41 -10.17 -14.04
N VAL A 216 -15.74 -10.67 -13.00
CA VAL A 216 -16.41 -11.17 -11.79
C VAL A 216 -17.17 -10.05 -11.09
N ILE A 217 -16.58 -8.85 -10.98
CA ILE A 217 -17.24 -7.69 -10.37
C ILE A 217 -18.43 -7.22 -11.21
N GLU A 218 -18.30 -7.17 -12.53
CA GLU A 218 -19.40 -6.87 -13.47
C GLU A 218 -20.59 -7.83 -13.30
N GLU A 219 -20.32 -9.14 -13.26
CA GLU A 219 -21.35 -10.16 -13.12
C GLU A 219 -22.01 -10.17 -11.74
N LEU A 220 -21.25 -9.86 -10.68
CA LEU A 220 -21.80 -9.64 -9.34
C LEU A 220 -22.68 -8.39 -9.31
N GLY A 221 -22.24 -7.28 -9.92
CA GLY A 221 -23.01 -6.04 -10.00
C GLY A 221 -24.39 -6.25 -10.63
N LYS A 222 -24.46 -7.01 -11.74
CA LYS A 222 -25.73 -7.38 -12.39
C LYS A 222 -26.65 -8.18 -11.47
N ARG A 223 -26.12 -9.20 -10.76
CA ARG A 223 -26.89 -10.07 -9.86
C ARG A 223 -27.37 -9.36 -8.59
N LEU A 224 -26.59 -8.38 -8.13
CA LEU A 224 -26.92 -7.56 -6.98
C LEU A 224 -27.81 -6.35 -7.34
N GLY A 225 -28.16 -6.16 -8.62
CA GLY A 225 -29.04 -5.09 -9.07
C GLY A 225 -28.37 -3.70 -9.06
N VAL A 226 -27.04 -3.64 -9.19
CA VAL A 226 -26.25 -2.40 -9.24
C VAL A 226 -25.42 -2.25 -10.52
N GLY A 227 -25.63 -3.12 -11.51
CA GLY A 227 -24.91 -3.09 -12.79
C GLY A 227 -25.26 -1.91 -13.69
N ASP A 228 -26.21 -1.05 -13.30
CA ASP A 228 -26.56 0.21 -13.96
C ASP A 228 -25.77 1.42 -13.40
N ARG A 229 -24.97 1.22 -12.35
CA ARG A 229 -24.21 2.29 -11.70
C ARG A 229 -23.02 2.75 -12.57
N PRO A 230 -22.60 4.03 -12.45
CA PRO A 230 -21.45 4.54 -13.19
C PRO A 230 -20.20 3.69 -12.95
N GLY A 231 -19.53 3.32 -14.04
CA GLY A 231 -18.36 2.45 -14.04
C GLY A 231 -18.66 1.03 -14.51
N PHE A 232 -19.88 0.53 -14.33
CA PHE A 232 -20.28 -0.77 -14.88
C PHE A 232 -20.59 -0.70 -16.38
N GLY A 233 -20.49 -1.85 -17.06
CA GLY A 233 -20.73 -2.00 -18.49
C GLY A 233 -19.59 -1.45 -19.37
N MET A 234 -18.43 -1.15 -18.78
CA MET A 234 -17.24 -0.68 -19.49
C MET A 234 -16.28 -1.85 -19.70
N THR A 235 -15.36 -1.73 -20.65
CA THR A 235 -14.25 -2.68 -20.81
C THR A 235 -13.06 -2.25 -19.96
N GLU A 236 -12.12 -3.18 -19.71
CA GLU A 236 -10.85 -2.88 -19.05
C GLU A 236 -10.11 -1.74 -19.77
N GLN A 237 -10.08 -1.76 -21.10
CA GLN A 237 -9.44 -0.71 -21.92
C GLN A 237 -10.11 0.66 -21.75
N GLN A 238 -11.44 0.72 -21.66
CA GLN A 238 -12.16 1.98 -21.42
C GLN A 238 -11.84 2.55 -20.04
N HIS A 239 -11.73 1.70 -19.02
CA HIS A 239 -11.27 2.14 -17.70
C HIS A 239 -9.83 2.68 -17.74
N ILE A 240 -8.92 1.98 -18.44
CA ILE A 240 -7.53 2.43 -18.62
C ILE A 240 -7.49 3.81 -19.30
N ASP A 241 -8.26 4.00 -20.37
CA ASP A 241 -8.35 5.28 -21.09
C ASP A 241 -8.85 6.42 -20.19
N ILE A 242 -9.85 6.16 -19.35
CA ILE A 242 -10.36 7.16 -18.40
C ILE A 242 -9.30 7.51 -17.34
N ILE A 243 -8.62 6.50 -16.80
CA ILE A 243 -7.60 6.66 -15.75
C ILE A 243 -6.42 7.49 -16.27
N LEU A 244 -5.95 7.20 -17.48
CA LEU A 244 -4.82 7.89 -18.11
C LEU A 244 -5.22 9.26 -18.67
N GLY A 245 -6.37 9.33 -19.35
CA GLY A 245 -6.86 10.51 -20.04
C GLY A 245 -7.11 11.70 -19.11
N LYS A 246 -7.57 11.48 -17.87
CA LYS A 246 -7.76 12.55 -16.88
C LYS A 246 -6.48 13.31 -16.51
N ARG A 247 -5.31 12.72 -16.78
CA ARG A 247 -4.00 13.35 -16.60
C ARG A 247 -3.30 13.69 -17.92
N GLY A 248 -3.94 13.46 -19.06
CA GLY A 248 -3.32 13.62 -20.38
C GLY A 248 -2.18 12.64 -20.63
N LEU A 249 -2.21 11.46 -19.99
CA LEU A 249 -1.15 10.44 -20.09
C LEU A 249 -1.35 9.49 -21.29
N GLY A 250 -2.23 9.83 -22.24
CA GLY A 250 -2.57 8.98 -23.37
C GLY A 250 -3.70 7.99 -23.09
N SER A 251 -3.66 6.85 -23.77
CA SER A 251 -4.69 5.80 -23.81
C SER A 251 -4.05 4.42 -23.85
N PHE A 252 -4.85 3.37 -23.70
CA PHE A 252 -4.42 1.99 -23.88
C PHE A 252 -3.64 1.80 -25.19
N SER A 253 -4.15 2.36 -26.29
CA SER A 253 -3.50 2.27 -27.61
C SER A 253 -2.15 3.00 -27.66
N SER A 254 -2.04 4.21 -27.08
CA SER A 254 -0.77 4.95 -27.13
C SER A 254 0.31 4.29 -26.27
N LEU A 255 -0.03 3.77 -25.09
CA LEU A 255 0.95 3.07 -24.23
C LEU A 255 1.44 1.76 -24.86
N LYS A 256 0.65 1.15 -25.74
CA LYS A 256 1.08 -0.04 -26.49
C LYS A 256 2.27 0.27 -27.41
N GLU A 257 2.37 1.50 -27.91
CA GLU A 257 3.46 1.97 -28.75
C GLU A 257 4.65 2.48 -27.91
N GLU A 258 4.37 3.27 -26.87
CA GLU A 258 5.38 3.98 -26.06
C GLU A 258 6.08 3.10 -25.00
N LYS A 259 5.64 1.84 -24.83
CA LYS A 259 6.10 0.83 -23.85
C LYS A 259 5.90 1.22 -22.37
N TRP A 260 6.31 2.41 -21.96
CA TRP A 260 6.13 2.92 -20.61
C TRP A 260 6.10 4.46 -20.56
N LEU A 261 5.49 4.99 -19.51
CA LEU A 261 5.51 6.42 -19.19
C LEU A 261 6.33 6.66 -17.94
N ASP A 262 7.37 7.51 -18.02
CA ASP A 262 8.15 7.93 -16.86
C ASP A 262 7.47 9.11 -16.16
N LEU A 263 7.14 8.92 -14.87
CA LEU A 263 6.54 9.96 -14.03
C LEU A 263 7.49 10.50 -12.97
N GLN A 264 8.79 10.26 -13.09
CA GLN A 264 9.81 10.83 -12.22
C GLN A 264 9.66 12.37 -12.19
N PRO A 265 9.41 12.97 -11.01
CA PRO A 265 9.48 14.42 -10.86
C PRO A 265 10.89 14.92 -11.15
N ASP A 266 11.03 16.21 -11.45
CA ASP A 266 12.34 16.85 -11.51
C ASP A 266 13.09 16.71 -10.16
N PHE A 267 14.39 16.98 -10.21
CA PHE A 267 15.27 16.81 -9.06
C PHE A 267 14.79 17.68 -7.88
N GLU A 268 14.47 18.94 -8.14
CA GLU A 268 14.07 19.92 -7.15
C GLU A 268 12.81 19.47 -6.39
N ALA A 269 11.78 19.00 -7.09
CA ALA A 269 10.55 18.49 -6.49
C ALA A 269 10.77 17.14 -5.78
N ALA A 270 11.52 16.22 -6.38
CA ALA A 270 11.80 14.91 -5.78
C ALA A 270 12.67 15.01 -4.52
N HIS A 271 13.51 16.04 -4.44
CA HIS A 271 14.41 16.29 -3.32
C HIS A 271 13.91 17.39 -2.38
N PHE A 272 12.72 17.99 -2.58
CA PHE A 272 12.17 19.02 -1.67
C PHE A 272 13.05 20.28 -1.54
N ILE A 273 13.77 20.66 -2.60
CA ILE A 273 14.67 21.83 -2.61
C ILE A 273 13.90 23.12 -2.30
N ASP A 274 12.68 23.25 -2.83
CA ASP A 274 11.79 24.40 -2.61
C ASP A 274 10.95 24.29 -1.32
N GLY A 275 11.18 23.26 -0.51
CA GLY A 275 10.51 23.02 0.76
C GLY A 275 9.80 21.68 0.85
N PHE A 276 9.66 21.18 2.08
CA PHE A 276 8.90 19.98 2.39
C PHE A 276 7.39 20.21 2.26
N GLY A 277 6.60 19.14 2.08
CA GLY A 277 5.15 19.19 1.85
C GLY A 277 4.26 19.72 3.00
N HIS A 278 4.81 20.49 3.92
CA HIS A 278 4.09 21.19 4.99
C HIS A 278 3.91 22.67 4.66
N ALA A 279 2.90 23.33 5.25
CA ALA A 279 2.55 24.71 4.91
C ALA A 279 3.69 25.74 5.11
N ASP A 280 4.66 25.45 5.97
CA ASP A 280 5.84 26.30 6.22
C ASP A 280 7.11 25.79 5.52
N GLY A 281 7.01 24.76 4.67
CA GLY A 281 8.14 24.19 3.93
C GLY A 281 9.14 23.40 4.78
N LYS A 282 8.88 23.14 6.07
CA LYS A 282 9.89 22.56 6.99
C LYS A 282 9.65 21.09 7.30
N PHE A 283 10.73 20.31 7.38
CA PHE A 283 10.70 18.95 7.90
C PHE A 283 10.24 18.91 9.37
N ARG A 284 9.44 17.90 9.74
CA ARG A 284 8.91 17.73 11.10
C ARG A 284 9.71 16.70 11.88
N PHE A 285 10.70 17.14 12.67
CA PHE A 285 11.37 16.26 13.64
C PHE A 285 10.49 15.84 14.81
N ARG A 286 9.43 16.61 15.08
CA ARG A 286 8.33 16.21 15.96
C ARG A 286 7.11 15.93 15.07
N ALA A 287 6.92 14.67 14.71
CA ALA A 287 5.76 14.26 13.94
C ALA A 287 4.47 14.42 14.78
N ASP A 288 3.41 14.87 14.12
CA ASP A 288 2.05 14.84 14.67
C ASP A 288 1.40 13.53 14.26
N TRP A 289 1.59 12.51 15.09
CA TRP A 289 1.12 11.15 14.81
C TRP A 289 -0.39 11.02 14.71
N THR A 290 -1.13 11.94 15.34
CA THR A 290 -2.59 11.86 15.49
C THR A 290 -3.34 12.83 14.58
N GLY A 291 -2.74 13.98 14.24
CA GLY A 291 -3.38 15.02 13.46
C GLY A 291 -3.06 14.98 11.96
N GLN A 292 -2.09 14.15 11.51
CA GLN A 292 -1.78 14.04 10.09
C GLN A 292 -2.78 13.16 9.31
N ALA A 293 -3.00 13.51 8.05
CA ALA A 293 -3.68 12.63 7.11
C ALA A 293 -2.76 11.46 6.75
N ALA A 294 -3.19 10.24 7.04
CA ALA A 294 -2.53 9.03 6.56
C ALA A 294 -3.43 8.35 5.52
N PRO A 295 -2.89 7.76 4.44
CA PRO A 295 -3.69 6.95 3.52
C PRO A 295 -4.30 5.73 4.23
N ASN A 296 -3.66 5.27 5.30
CA ASN A 296 -4.17 4.25 6.22
C ASN A 296 -4.75 4.86 7.50
N ARG A 297 -5.10 6.16 7.49
CA ARG A 297 -5.92 6.71 8.57
C ARG A 297 -7.17 5.82 8.59
N PRO A 298 -7.49 5.19 9.72
CA PRO A 298 -8.70 4.41 9.81
C PRO A 298 -9.83 5.27 9.21
N PRO A 299 -10.58 4.78 8.21
CA PRO A 299 -11.63 5.58 7.58
C PRO A 299 -12.56 6.19 8.62
N LYS A 300 -13.28 7.24 8.22
CA LYS A 300 -14.11 8.04 9.14
C LYS A 300 -15.07 7.18 9.99
N SER A 301 -15.48 6.02 9.48
CA SER A 301 -16.04 4.94 10.30
C SER A 301 -15.09 3.74 10.31
N MET A 302 -14.72 3.29 11.50
CA MET A 302 -14.17 1.96 11.74
C MET A 302 -15.26 0.98 12.20
N GLY A 303 -16.31 1.53 12.80
CA GLY A 303 -17.49 0.89 13.36
C GLY A 303 -18.51 1.99 13.59
#